data_AF-A0A285DRV2-F1
#
_entry.id   AF-A0A285DRV2-F1
#
_cell.length_a   1.000
_cell.length_b   1.000
_cell.length_c   1.000
_cell.angle_alpha   90.00
_cell.angle_beta   90.00
_cell.angle_gamma   90.00
#
_symmetry.space_group_name_H-M   'P 1'
#
loop_
_entity.id
_entity.type
_entity.pdbx_description
1 polymer ?
#
loop_
_entity_poly.entity_id
_entity_poly.type
_entity_poly.pdbx_seq_one_letter_code
_entity_poly.pdbx_strand_id
1 'polypeptide(L)'
;MSESNAHPLGIEPPIPHLIDGADEEELTINLGLGLVARKASEAEYILHGIYVHLVKAEKAYSERAVDTGGALVRQCRKKLGEATLADSCKTSLTKDLDAAEEGFRLRNRYLHGYWIYDDESYQWLTLKGAHHSQRPEITFTDSSEVWELAERFQKLCSSLLHWDTAHFGELADDEDGHQGLVSRKRV
;
A
#
# COMPACT_ATOMS: atom_id res chain seq x y z
N MET A 1 6.99 44.91 3.09
CA MET A 1 7.50 43.96 2.10
C MET A 1 7.17 42.59 2.66
N SER A 2 6.21 41.90 2.05
CA SER A 2 5.79 40.56 2.46
C SER A 2 6.78 39.59 1.83
N GLU A 3 7.68 39.04 2.64
CA GLU A 3 8.50 37.91 2.18
C GLU A 3 7.56 36.76 1.85
N SER A 4 7.63 36.32 0.60
CA SER A 4 6.97 35.09 0.15
C SER A 4 7.69 33.95 0.86
N ASN A 5 7.05 33.40 1.89
CA ASN A 5 7.44 32.15 2.52
C ASN A 5 7.18 31.02 1.53
N ALA A 6 8.05 30.87 0.54
CA ALA A 6 8.06 29.68 -0.30
C ALA A 6 8.37 28.48 0.61
N HIS A 7 7.42 27.56 0.73
CA HIS A 7 7.60 26.34 1.51
C HIS A 7 8.82 25.54 1.00
N PRO A 8 9.50 24.75 1.87
CA PRO A 8 10.70 23.98 1.50
C PRO A 8 10.50 23.07 0.28
N LEU A 9 9.27 22.60 0.07
CA LEU A 9 8.89 21.70 -1.03
C LEU A 9 8.41 22.43 -2.30
N GLY A 10 8.35 23.77 -2.31
CA GLY A 10 7.84 24.55 -3.45
C GLY A 10 6.34 24.35 -3.72
N ILE A 11 5.61 23.75 -2.80
CA ILE A 11 4.16 23.52 -2.89
C ILE A 11 3.47 24.45 -1.90
N GLU A 12 2.59 25.31 -2.40
CA GLU A 12 1.71 26.12 -1.55
C GLU A 12 0.47 25.28 -1.21
N PRO A 13 0.24 24.90 0.07
CA PRO A 13 -0.93 24.13 0.44
C PRO A 13 -2.20 24.96 0.22
N PRO A 14 -3.32 24.34 -0.21
CA PRO A 14 -4.59 25.05 -0.39
C PRO A 14 -5.16 25.61 0.93
N ILE A 15 -4.70 25.10 2.08
CA ILE A 15 -5.09 25.53 3.42
C ILE A 15 -3.82 25.68 4.29
N PRO A 16 -3.13 26.83 4.26
CA PRO A 16 -1.81 27.01 4.88
C PRO A 16 -1.74 26.74 6.38
N HIS A 17 -2.76 27.16 7.13
CA HIS A 17 -2.76 27.03 8.60
C HIS A 17 -2.76 25.58 9.12
N LEU A 18 -3.02 24.59 8.26
CA LEU A 18 -2.95 23.17 8.65
C LEU A 18 -1.52 22.66 8.79
N ILE A 19 -0.53 23.40 8.29
CA ILE A 19 0.89 23.05 8.39
C ILE A 19 1.70 24.14 9.10
N ASP A 20 1.03 25.07 9.79
CA ASP A 20 1.70 26.09 10.60
C ASP A 20 2.54 25.42 11.70
N GLY A 21 3.83 25.72 11.73
CA GLY A 21 4.76 25.18 12.72
C GLY A 21 5.38 23.82 12.35
N ALA A 22 4.98 23.22 11.23
CA ALA A 22 5.61 21.99 10.74
C ALA A 22 7.01 22.30 10.18
N ASP A 23 8.00 21.50 10.58
CA ASP A 23 9.33 21.55 10.01
C ASP A 23 9.44 20.76 8.69
N GLU A 24 10.60 20.82 8.04
CA GLU A 24 10.83 20.14 6.76
C GLU A 24 10.70 18.61 6.86
N GLU A 25 11.07 18.02 8.01
CA GLU A 25 11.01 16.59 8.23
C GLU A 25 9.56 16.11 8.38
N GLU A 26 8.75 16.83 9.18
CA GLU A 26 7.32 16.56 9.33
C GLU A 26 6.58 16.62 7.99
N LEU A 27 6.88 17.63 7.17
CA LEU A 27 6.31 17.76 5.82
C LEU A 27 6.71 16.60 4.90
N THR A 28 7.97 16.17 5.00
CA THR A 28 8.52 15.05 4.23
C THR A 28 7.86 13.72 4.64
N ILE A 29 7.63 13.52 5.94
CA ILE A 29 6.89 12.37 6.48
C ILE A 29 5.45 12.38 5.96
N ASN A 30 4.75 13.50 6.09
CA ASN A 30 3.35 13.62 5.67
C ASN A 30 3.16 13.33 4.17
N LEU A 31 4.07 13.83 3.33
CA LEU A 31 4.07 13.51 1.90
C LEU A 31 4.32 12.01 1.65
N GLY A 32 5.32 11.43 2.31
CA GLY A 32 5.63 10.00 2.24
C GLY A 32 4.44 9.12 2.65
N LEU A 33 3.72 9.51 3.71
CA LEU A 33 2.49 8.82 4.16
C LEU A 33 1.39 8.85 3.09
N GLY A 34 1.21 9.98 2.40
CA GLY A 34 0.30 10.09 1.26
C GLY A 34 0.66 9.10 0.13
N LEU A 35 1.96 8.95 -0.16
CA LEU A 35 2.45 7.98 -1.15
C LEU A 35 2.22 6.53 -0.69
N VAL A 36 2.49 6.22 0.58
CA VAL A 36 2.20 4.91 1.18
C VAL A 36 0.72 4.58 1.06
N ALA A 37 -0.17 5.51 1.41
CA ALA A 37 -1.61 5.31 1.33
C ALA A 37 -2.04 4.99 -0.10
N ARG A 38 -1.60 5.80 -1.07
CA ARG A 38 -1.91 5.60 -2.49
C ARG A 38 -1.43 4.25 -3.02
N LYS A 39 -0.17 3.89 -2.72
CA LYS A 39 0.45 2.66 -3.22
C LYS A 39 -0.08 1.41 -2.53
N ALA A 40 -0.43 1.49 -1.24
CA ALA A 40 -1.12 0.42 -0.54
C ALA A 40 -2.51 0.15 -1.14
N SER A 41 -3.30 1.20 -1.43
CA SER A 41 -4.61 1.03 -2.08
C SER A 41 -4.50 0.45 -3.48
N GLU A 42 -3.48 0.83 -4.25
CA GLU A 42 -3.17 0.20 -5.54
C GLU A 42 -2.90 -1.31 -5.36
N ALA A 43 -2.09 -1.70 -4.37
CA ALA A 43 -1.83 -3.11 -4.06
C ALA A 43 -3.10 -3.86 -3.64
N GLU A 44 -3.97 -3.25 -2.81
CA GLU A 44 -5.27 -3.83 -2.43
C GLU A 44 -6.14 -4.10 -3.65
N TYR A 45 -6.21 -3.15 -4.58
CA TYR A 45 -6.97 -3.30 -5.81
C TYR A 45 -6.48 -4.46 -6.68
N ILE A 46 -5.15 -4.60 -6.82
CA ILE A 46 -4.54 -5.70 -7.59
C ILE A 46 -4.80 -7.04 -6.91
N LEU A 47 -4.60 -7.12 -5.59
CA LEU A 47 -4.87 -8.34 -4.82
C LEU A 47 -6.34 -8.75 -4.91
N HIS A 48 -7.26 -7.80 -5.01
CA HIS A 48 -8.68 -8.09 -5.20
C HIS A 48 -8.94 -8.74 -6.56
N GLY A 49 -8.33 -8.22 -7.63
CA GLY A 49 -8.39 -8.85 -8.96
C GLY A 49 -7.86 -10.29 -8.94
N ILE A 50 -6.69 -10.50 -8.31
CA ILE A 50 -6.10 -11.84 -8.12
C ILE A 50 -7.06 -12.75 -7.35
N TYR A 51 -7.65 -12.28 -6.24
CA TYR A 51 -8.61 -13.04 -5.46
C TYR A 51 -9.81 -13.48 -6.31
N VAL A 52 -10.40 -12.55 -7.07
CA VAL A 52 -11.53 -12.80 -7.98
C VAL A 52 -11.18 -13.89 -9.01
N HIS A 53 -9.96 -13.86 -9.56
CA HIS A 53 -9.47 -14.92 -10.45
C HIS A 53 -9.32 -16.27 -9.74
N LEU A 54 -8.74 -16.29 -8.54
CA LEU A 54 -8.54 -17.52 -7.76
C LEU A 54 -9.87 -18.20 -7.38
N VAL A 55 -10.92 -17.42 -7.10
CA VAL A 55 -12.27 -17.97 -6.84
C VAL A 55 -13.07 -18.25 -8.10
N LYS A 56 -12.54 -17.93 -9.29
CA LYS A 56 -13.20 -18.08 -10.59
C LYS A 56 -14.53 -17.33 -10.67
N ALA A 57 -14.62 -16.16 -10.02
CA ALA A 57 -15.81 -15.34 -10.06
C ALA A 57 -16.00 -14.74 -11.46
N GLU A 58 -17.22 -14.79 -11.98
CA GLU A 58 -17.56 -14.30 -13.31
C GLU A 58 -17.40 -12.78 -13.41
N LYS A 59 -17.61 -12.03 -12.32
CA LYS A 59 -17.49 -10.57 -12.29
C LYS A 59 -16.80 -10.12 -11.01
N ALA A 60 -15.96 -9.09 -11.07
CA ALA A 60 -15.22 -8.63 -9.90
C ALA A 60 -16.15 -8.15 -8.77
N TYR A 61 -17.23 -7.44 -9.11
CA TYR A 61 -18.18 -6.90 -8.13
C TYR A 61 -19.09 -7.94 -7.45
N SER A 62 -19.06 -9.21 -7.89
CA SER A 62 -19.80 -10.26 -7.18
C SER A 62 -19.08 -10.70 -5.89
N GLU A 63 -17.78 -10.39 -5.78
CA GLU A 63 -17.00 -10.60 -4.58
C GLU A 63 -16.99 -9.32 -3.74
N ARG A 64 -17.21 -9.48 -2.43
CA ARG A 64 -17.20 -8.34 -1.51
C ARG A 64 -15.76 -7.91 -1.28
N ALA A 65 -15.48 -6.64 -1.54
CA ALA A 65 -14.25 -5.99 -1.08
C ALA A 65 -14.17 -6.12 0.46
N VAL A 66 -13.10 -6.75 0.95
CA VAL A 66 -12.84 -6.83 2.40
C VAL A 66 -12.30 -5.51 2.92
N ASP A 67 -12.56 -5.24 4.19
CA ASP A 67 -12.30 -3.93 4.81
C ASP A 67 -10.80 -3.59 4.99
N THR A 68 -9.88 -4.55 4.83
CA THR A 68 -8.42 -4.32 4.99
C THR A 68 -7.57 -5.17 4.06
N GLY A 69 -6.44 -4.62 3.57
CA GLY A 69 -5.46 -5.36 2.77
C GLY A 69 -4.93 -6.63 3.45
N GLY A 70 -4.73 -6.63 4.77
CA GLY A 70 -4.33 -7.82 5.51
C GLY A 70 -5.37 -8.95 5.46
N ALA A 71 -6.66 -8.64 5.46
CA ALA A 71 -7.71 -9.65 5.28
C ALA A 71 -7.70 -10.22 3.85
N LEU A 72 -7.45 -9.36 2.86
CA LEU A 72 -7.39 -9.75 1.46
C LEU A 72 -6.23 -10.69 1.17
N VAL A 73 -5.05 -10.41 1.73
CA VAL A 73 -3.88 -11.31 1.64
C VAL A 73 -4.21 -12.71 2.16
N ARG A 74 -4.90 -12.81 3.31
CA ARG A 74 -5.31 -14.11 3.87
C ARG A 74 -6.32 -14.84 2.97
N GLN A 75 -7.24 -14.12 2.34
CA GLN A 75 -8.18 -14.71 1.38
C GLN A 75 -7.45 -15.25 0.14
N CYS A 76 -6.54 -14.47 -0.44
CA CYS A 76 -5.70 -14.91 -1.55
C CYS A 76 -4.90 -16.15 -1.17
N ARG A 77 -4.23 -16.16 -0.01
CA ARG A 77 -3.43 -17.30 0.46
C ARG A 77 -4.27 -18.58 0.58
N LYS A 78 -5.46 -18.47 1.17
CA LYS A 78 -6.39 -19.60 1.28
C LYS A 78 -6.78 -20.14 -0.10
N LYS A 79 -7.19 -19.27 -1.01
CA LYS A 79 -7.66 -19.67 -2.35
C LYS A 79 -6.55 -20.13 -3.27
N LEU A 80 -5.33 -19.63 -3.10
CA LEU A 80 -4.16 -20.11 -3.81
C LEU A 80 -3.83 -21.57 -3.47
N GLY A 81 -4.03 -21.98 -2.21
CA GLY A 81 -3.88 -23.38 -1.79
C GLY A 81 -4.85 -24.31 -2.52
N GLU A 82 -6.08 -23.85 -2.77
CA GLU A 82 -7.14 -24.58 -3.47
C GLU A 82 -7.00 -24.53 -5.01
N ALA A 83 -6.20 -23.60 -5.55
CA ALA A 83 -6.12 -23.35 -6.98
C ALA A 83 -5.41 -24.47 -7.76
N THR A 84 -5.87 -24.73 -8.97
CA THR A 84 -5.23 -25.65 -9.93
C THR A 84 -4.14 -24.92 -10.72
N LEU A 85 -3.07 -24.51 -10.04
CA LEU A 85 -1.88 -23.88 -10.62
C LEU A 85 -0.65 -24.72 -10.33
N ALA A 86 0.40 -24.59 -11.16
CA ALA A 86 1.69 -25.23 -10.89
C ALA A 86 2.31 -24.71 -9.58
N ASP A 87 3.01 -25.57 -8.85
CA ASP A 87 3.58 -25.24 -7.54
C ASP A 87 4.58 -24.08 -7.59
N SER A 88 5.32 -23.94 -8.68
CA SER A 88 6.22 -22.80 -8.90
C SER A 88 5.45 -21.47 -8.95
N CYS A 89 4.28 -21.46 -9.59
CA CYS A 89 3.42 -20.27 -9.70
C CYS A 89 2.83 -19.91 -8.33
N LYS A 90 2.38 -20.92 -7.57
CA LYS A 90 1.90 -20.74 -6.19
C LYS A 90 2.99 -20.22 -5.27
N THR A 91 4.20 -20.75 -5.39
CA THR A 91 5.36 -20.33 -4.59
C THR A 91 5.71 -18.87 -4.89
N SER A 92 5.69 -18.46 -6.15
CA SER A 92 5.95 -17.07 -6.54
C SER A 92 4.95 -16.11 -5.90
N LEU A 93 3.64 -16.36 -6.06
CA LEU A 93 2.62 -15.50 -5.47
C LEU A 93 2.65 -15.52 -3.94
N THR A 94 2.99 -16.65 -3.32
CA THR A 94 3.12 -16.74 -1.85
C THR A 94 4.16 -15.76 -1.31
N LYS A 95 5.31 -15.62 -1.98
CA LYS A 95 6.34 -14.63 -1.58
C LYS A 95 5.82 -13.19 -1.65
N ASP A 96 5.07 -12.88 -2.71
CA ASP A 96 4.48 -11.55 -2.85
C ASP A 96 3.37 -11.29 -1.82
N LEU A 97 2.59 -12.32 -1.46
CA LEU A 97 1.59 -12.25 -0.38
C LEU A 97 2.25 -12.04 0.99
N ASP A 98 3.39 -12.66 1.26
CA ASP A 98 4.15 -12.45 2.50
C ASP A 98 4.70 -11.01 2.57
N ALA A 99 5.23 -10.51 1.46
CA ALA A 99 5.66 -9.11 1.34
C ALA A 99 4.50 -8.12 1.50
N ALA A 100 3.33 -8.45 0.94
CA ALA A 100 2.11 -7.65 1.09
C ALA A 100 1.60 -7.63 2.54
N GLU A 101 1.58 -8.77 3.22
CA GLU A 101 1.16 -8.88 4.62
C GLU A 101 2.01 -7.97 5.52
N GLU A 102 3.33 -8.04 5.37
CA GLU A 102 4.25 -7.19 6.11
C GLU A 102 4.11 -5.71 5.73
N GLY A 103 3.96 -5.41 4.44
CA GLY A 103 3.71 -4.05 3.95
C GLY A 103 2.46 -3.43 4.55
N PHE A 104 1.33 -4.14 4.56
CA PHE A 104 0.08 -3.66 5.17
C PHE A 104 0.18 -3.52 6.69
N ARG A 105 0.96 -4.39 7.35
CA ARG A 105 1.25 -4.26 8.79
C ARG A 105 1.97 -2.94 9.08
N LEU A 106 3.03 -2.64 8.33
CA LEU A 106 3.80 -1.39 8.46
C LEU A 106 2.95 -0.17 8.08
N ARG A 107 2.21 -0.21 6.96
CA ARG A 107 1.27 0.84 6.56
C ARG A 107 0.26 1.14 7.66
N ASN A 108 -0.27 0.11 8.31
CA ASN A 108 -1.19 0.29 9.42
C ASN A 108 -0.51 0.87 10.67
N ARG A 109 0.79 0.63 10.89
CA ARG A 109 1.54 1.31 11.96
C ARG A 109 1.60 2.80 11.67
N TYR A 110 2.03 3.17 10.48
CA TYR A 110 2.26 4.56 10.10
C TYR A 110 0.98 5.38 9.90
N LEU A 111 -0.04 4.86 9.19
CA LEU A 111 -1.27 5.62 8.90
C LEU A 111 -2.33 5.59 10.00
N HIS A 112 -2.25 4.64 10.93
CA HIS A 112 -3.18 4.55 12.07
C HIS A 112 -2.51 4.75 13.43
N GLY A 113 -1.21 5.03 13.44
CA GLY A 113 -0.50 5.47 14.62
C GLY A 113 -0.60 6.99 14.77
N TYR A 114 -0.52 7.46 16.02
CA TYR A 114 -0.32 8.86 16.33
C TYR A 114 1.18 9.17 16.31
N TRP A 115 1.55 10.29 15.70
CA TRP A 115 2.95 10.69 15.54
C TRP A 115 3.29 11.78 16.54
N ILE A 116 4.44 11.63 17.19
CA ILE A 116 5.01 12.67 18.07
C ILE A 116 6.49 12.81 17.79
N TYR A 117 6.99 14.03 17.95
CA TYR A 117 8.42 14.27 18.03
C TYR A 117 8.86 14.16 19.49
N ASP A 118 9.93 13.40 19.74
CA ASP A 118 10.53 13.28 21.06
C ASP A 118 11.77 14.18 21.16
N ASP A 119 11.66 15.25 21.95
CA ASP A 119 12.72 16.25 22.15
C ASP A 119 13.96 15.70 22.88
N GLU A 120 13.82 14.58 23.63
CA GLU A 120 14.96 13.99 24.34
C GLU A 120 15.85 13.14 23.41
N SER A 121 15.23 12.40 22.50
CA SER A 121 15.93 11.55 21.52
C SER A 121 16.16 12.23 20.18
N TYR A 122 15.51 13.38 19.93
CA TYR A 122 15.48 14.09 18.64
C TYR A 122 14.96 13.19 17.51
N GLN A 123 13.91 12.41 17.76
CA GLN A 123 13.36 11.44 16.81
C GLN A 123 11.84 11.45 16.76
N TRP A 124 11.30 11.12 15.59
CA TRP A 124 9.88 10.85 15.42
C TRP A 124 9.50 9.48 15.97
N LEU A 125 8.38 9.44 16.70
CA LEU A 125 7.81 8.24 17.28
C LEU A 125 6.42 8.00 16.73
N THR A 126 6.08 6.73 16.49
CA THR A 126 4.72 6.31 16.19
C THR A 126 4.13 5.56 17.38
N LEU A 127 3.01 6.08 17.90
CA LEU A 127 2.24 5.50 19.00
C LEU A 127 1.00 4.83 18.45
N LYS A 128 0.87 3.53 18.69
CA LYS A 128 -0.30 2.78 18.25
C LYS A 128 -0.92 2.01 19.40
N GLY A 129 -2.24 2.09 19.53
CA GLY A 129 -2.98 1.24 20.46
C GLY A 129 -2.74 -0.23 20.11
N ALA A 130 -2.21 -1.00 21.05
CA ALA A 130 -2.03 -2.43 20.89
C ALA A 130 -3.27 -3.17 21.41
N HIS A 131 -3.92 -3.95 20.55
CA HIS A 131 -4.97 -4.86 20.99
C HIS A 131 -4.41 -5.77 22.08
N HIS A 132 -5.06 -5.80 23.25
CA HIS A 132 -4.67 -6.56 24.46
C HIS A 132 -3.57 -5.94 25.35
N SER A 133 -3.20 -4.67 25.15
CA SER A 133 -2.32 -3.93 26.06
C SER A 133 -3.01 -2.68 26.61
N GLN A 134 -2.68 -2.31 27.85
CA GLN A 134 -3.04 -1.00 28.41
C GLN A 134 -2.05 0.11 28.01
N ARG A 135 -0.92 -0.24 27.37
CA ARG A 135 0.12 0.69 26.91
C ARG A 135 0.21 0.67 25.38
N PRO A 136 0.40 1.84 24.74
CA PRO A 136 0.62 1.90 23.31
C PRO A 136 1.95 1.21 22.92
N GLU A 137 1.99 0.63 21.73
CA GLU A 137 3.24 0.31 21.05
C GLU A 137 3.88 1.64 20.64
N ILE A 138 5.11 1.88 21.08
CA ILE A 138 5.92 3.04 20.70
C ILE A 138 7.06 2.51 19.83
N THR A 139 7.20 3.04 18.62
CA THR A 139 8.28 2.67 17.71
C THR A 139 8.96 3.94 17.20
N PHE A 140 10.29 3.92 17.15
CA PHE A 140 11.06 4.96 16.47
C PHE A 140 10.82 4.86 14.97
N THR A 141 10.63 6.00 14.33
CA THR A 141 10.39 6.08 12.90
C THR A 141 11.27 7.15 12.30
N ASP A 142 12.08 6.76 11.31
CA ASP A 142 12.82 7.70 10.49
C ASP A 142 11.95 8.17 9.32
N SER A 143 12.13 9.42 8.91
CA SER A 143 11.45 10.00 7.76
C SER A 143 11.68 9.19 6.47
N SER A 144 12.82 8.51 6.35
CA SER A 144 13.14 7.61 5.24
C SER A 144 12.21 6.38 5.15
N GLU A 145 11.72 5.85 6.29
CA GLU A 145 11.00 4.57 6.33
C GLU A 145 9.67 4.60 5.56
N VAL A 146 8.96 5.74 5.59
CA VAL A 146 7.69 5.88 4.85
C VAL A 146 7.92 5.91 3.33
N TRP A 147 9.03 6.48 2.89
CA TRP A 147 9.41 6.50 1.47
C TRP A 147 9.85 5.12 0.98
N GLU A 148 10.67 4.43 1.77
CA GLU A 148 11.05 3.05 1.49
C GLU A 148 9.83 2.12 1.45
N LEU A 149 8.86 2.31 2.36
CA LEU A 149 7.62 1.53 2.33
C LEU A 149 6.79 1.82 1.07
N ALA A 150 6.69 3.09 0.64
CA ALA A 150 6.00 3.43 -0.61
C ALA A 150 6.68 2.77 -1.82
N GLU A 151 8.01 2.78 -1.88
CA GLU A 151 8.78 2.11 -2.92
C GLU A 151 8.57 0.58 -2.90
N ARG A 152 8.53 -0.03 -1.72
CA ARG A 152 8.21 -1.45 -1.54
C ARG A 152 6.84 -1.80 -2.08
N PHE A 153 5.81 -1.00 -1.80
CA PHE A 153 4.49 -1.20 -2.39
C PHE A 153 4.50 -1.03 -3.90
N GLN A 154 5.24 -0.06 -4.45
CA GLN A 154 5.36 0.08 -5.90
C GLN A 154 5.96 -1.16 -6.55
N LYS A 155 7.07 -1.69 -6.00
CA LYS A 155 7.69 -2.94 -6.48
C LYS A 155 6.73 -4.13 -6.37
N LEU A 156 5.99 -4.22 -5.26
CA LEU A 156 4.97 -5.24 -5.04
C LEU A 156 3.84 -5.16 -6.07
N CYS A 157 3.30 -3.96 -6.35
CA CYS A 157 2.27 -3.76 -7.37
C CYS A 157 2.73 -4.25 -8.74
N SER A 158 3.97 -3.95 -9.13
CA SER A 158 4.55 -4.44 -10.38
C SER A 158 4.66 -5.97 -10.41
N SER A 159 5.14 -6.60 -9.32
CA SER A 159 5.25 -8.06 -9.23
C SER A 159 3.90 -8.75 -9.31
N LEU A 160 2.94 -8.29 -8.50
CA LEU A 160 1.57 -8.83 -8.46
C LEU A 160 0.87 -8.69 -9.81
N LEU A 161 0.99 -7.52 -10.46
CA LEU A 161 0.40 -7.30 -11.78
C LEU A 161 1.05 -8.19 -12.83
N HIS A 162 2.38 -8.33 -12.81
CA HIS A 162 3.06 -9.22 -13.73
C HIS A 162 2.59 -10.66 -13.57
N TRP A 163 2.49 -11.13 -12.32
CA TRP A 163 1.99 -12.47 -12.00
C TRP A 163 0.53 -12.65 -12.47
N ASP A 164 -0.35 -11.70 -12.18
CA ASP A 164 -1.76 -11.74 -12.55
C ASP A 164 -1.95 -11.80 -14.07
N THR A 165 -1.27 -10.92 -14.81
CA THR A 165 -1.29 -10.92 -16.28
C THR A 165 -0.70 -12.19 -16.88
N ALA A 166 0.39 -12.74 -16.31
CA ALA A 166 1.02 -13.95 -16.83
C ALA A 166 0.13 -15.20 -16.74
N HIS A 167 -0.79 -15.24 -15.76
CA HIS A 167 -1.61 -16.42 -15.48
C HIS A 167 -3.09 -16.27 -15.82
N PHE A 168 -3.60 -15.03 -15.79
CA PHE A 168 -5.00 -14.72 -16.02
C PHE A 168 -5.21 -13.63 -17.06
N GLY A 169 -4.14 -13.15 -17.69
CA GLY A 169 -4.21 -12.15 -18.74
C GLY A 169 -5.04 -12.62 -19.93
N GLU A 170 -5.92 -11.75 -20.39
CA GLU A 170 -6.67 -11.93 -21.64
C GLU A 170 -6.18 -10.92 -22.67
N LEU A 171 -6.28 -11.25 -23.95
CA LEU A 171 -6.01 -10.29 -25.01
C LEU A 171 -7.06 -9.17 -24.98
N ALA A 172 -6.58 -7.95 -24.94
CA ALA A 172 -7.37 -6.74 -25.14
C ALA A 172 -6.58 -5.72 -25.97
N ASP A 173 -7.31 -4.88 -26.68
CA ASP A 173 -6.74 -3.72 -27.35
C ASP A 173 -6.62 -2.60 -26.32
N ASP A 174 -5.49 -1.88 -26.31
CA ASP A 174 -5.38 -0.61 -25.58
C ASP A 174 -6.12 0.53 -26.30
N GLU A 175 -6.12 1.73 -25.72
CA GLU A 175 -6.80 2.90 -26.28
C GLU A 175 -6.25 3.31 -27.66
N ASP A 176 -5.02 2.92 -27.97
CA ASP A 176 -4.33 3.19 -29.24
C ASP A 176 -4.45 2.01 -30.23
N GLY A 177 -5.17 0.94 -29.87
CA GLY A 177 -5.44 -0.23 -30.71
C GLY A 177 -4.31 -1.27 -30.75
N HIS A 178 -3.34 -1.22 -29.83
CA HIS A 178 -2.32 -2.25 -29.68
C HIS A 178 -2.81 -3.41 -28.82
N GLN A 179 -2.56 -4.64 -29.28
CA GLN A 179 -2.93 -5.84 -28.54
C GLN A 179 -1.92 -6.17 -27.45
N GLY A 180 -2.42 -6.25 -26.22
CA GLY A 180 -1.66 -6.66 -25.04
C GLY A 180 -2.45 -7.63 -24.17
N LEU A 181 -1.73 -8.36 -23.31
CA LEU A 181 -2.36 -9.13 -22.24
C LEU A 181 -2.69 -8.20 -21.08
N VAL A 182 -3.95 -8.18 -20.66
CA VAL A 182 -4.42 -7.39 -19.53
C VAL A 182 -5.21 -8.26 -18.55
N SER A 183 -5.15 -7.91 -17.27
CA SER A 183 -6.03 -8.51 -16.26
C SER A 183 -7.42 -7.86 -16.32
N ARG A 184 -8.42 -8.57 -16.85
CA ARG A 184 -9.80 -8.06 -17.00
C ARG A 184 -10.55 -7.86 -15.69
N LYS A 185 -10.10 -8.46 -14.59
CA LYS A 185 -10.76 -8.31 -13.27
C LYS A 185 -10.25 -7.09 -12.50
N ARG A 186 -9.36 -6.31 -13.11
CA ARG A 186 -8.87 -5.00 -12.64
C ARG A 186 -9.43 -3.83 -13.46
N VAL A 187 -10.33 -4.06 -14.41
CA VAL A 187 -10.94 -3.01 -15.25
C VAL A 187 -12.37 -2.75 -14.78
#